data_AF-A0A848EBH8-F1
#
_entry.id   AF-A0A848EBH8-F1
#
_cell.length_a   1.000
_cell.length_b   1.000
_cell.length_c   1.000
_cell.angle_alpha   90.00
_cell.angle_beta   90.00
_cell.angle_gamma   90.00
#
_symmetry.space_group_name_H-M   'P 1'
#
loop_
_entity.id
_entity.type
_entity.pdbx_description
1 polymer ?
#
loop_
_entity_poly.entity_id
_entity_poly.type
_entity_poly.pdbx_seq_one_letter_code
_entity_poly.pdbx_strand_id
1 'polypeptide(L)' 'MASGAGHDCATFAGMGVPSAMLFLRNAKGCHNPDEALDMADVGAALAVLVRAVGERLG' A
#
# COMPACT_ATOMS: atom_id res chain seq x y z
N MET A 1 -2.18 6.69 9.81
CA MET A 1 -0.73 6.74 10.02
C MET A 1 -0.10 7.41 8.81
N ALA A 2 0.79 8.38 9.01
CA ALA A 2 1.58 8.94 7.92
C ALA A 2 2.73 7.97 7.58
N SER A 3 3.06 7.83 6.30
CA SER A 3 4.22 7.03 5.89
C SER A 3 5.51 7.65 6.42
N GLY A 4 6.40 6.82 6.99
CA GLY A 4 7.76 7.24 7.36
C GLY A 4 8.75 7.28 6.19
N ALA A 5 8.41 6.69 5.04
CA ALA A 5 9.23 6.65 3.83
C ALA A 5 8.62 7.48 2.69
N GLY A 6 9.48 7.93 1.77
CA GLY A 6 9.08 8.59 0.52
C GLY A 6 8.45 7.60 -0.44
N HIS A 7 7.34 8.00 -1.08
CA HIS A 7 6.63 7.21 -2.08
C HIS A 7 6.14 8.12 -3.20
N ASP A 8 6.15 7.63 -4.44
CA ASP A 8 5.62 8.37 -5.61
C ASP A 8 4.14 8.76 -5.44
N CYS A 9 3.40 7.99 -4.64
CA CYS A 9 2.02 8.30 -4.25
C CYS A 9 1.90 9.72 -3.64
N ALA A 10 2.88 10.17 -2.85
CA ALA A 10 2.86 11.50 -2.25
C ALA A 10 3.06 12.59 -3.33
N THR A 11 3.94 12.34 -4.31
CA THR A 11 4.14 13.21 -5.47
C THR A 11 2.85 13.35 -6.28
N PHE A 12 2.21 12.23 -6.61
CA PHE A 12 0.95 12.23 -7.37
C PHE A 12 -0.18 12.94 -6.62
N ALA A 13 -0.31 12.70 -5.31
CA ALA A 13 -1.26 13.42 -4.48
C ALA A 13 -1.00 14.94 -4.50
N GLY A 14 0.28 15.36 -4.40
CA GLY A 14 0.68 16.76 -4.47
C GLY A 14 0.41 17.43 -5.82
N MET A 15 0.34 16.64 -6.89
CA MET A 15 -0.03 17.10 -8.25
C MET A 15 -1.56 17.07 -8.50
N GLY A 16 -2.37 16.78 -7.49
CA GLY A 16 -3.82 16.72 -7.61
C GLY A 16 -4.37 15.42 -8.20
N VAL A 17 -3.54 14.39 -8.38
CA VAL A 17 -4.00 13.06 -8.79
C VAL A 17 -4.53 12.31 -7.57
N PRO A 18 -5.79 11.82 -7.57
CA PRO A 18 -6.33 11.04 -6.47
C PRO A 18 -5.50 9.78 -6.24
N SER A 19 -4.83 9.73 -5.08
CA SER A 19 -3.83 8.70 -4.76
C SER A 19 -4.04 8.19 -3.34
N ALA A 20 -3.77 6.90 -3.13
CA ALA A 20 -3.83 6.26 -1.81
C ALA A 20 -2.74 5.19 -1.71
N MET A 21 -2.32 4.88 -0.48
CA MET A 21 -1.39 3.78 -0.20
C MET A 21 -2.09 2.72 0.66
N LEU A 22 -1.81 1.45 0.38
CA LEU A 22 -2.18 0.32 1.22
C LEU A 22 -0.94 -0.18 1.95
N PHE A 23 -0.99 -0.17 3.28
CA PHE A 23 0.11 -0.63 4.11
C PHE A 23 -0.10 -2.08 4.50
N LEU A 24 0.89 -2.92 4.22
CA LEU A 24 0.91 -4.31 4.62
C LEU A 24 1.80 -4.45 5.85
N ARG A 25 1.43 -5.37 6.72
CA ARG A 25 2.23 -5.71 7.88
C ARG A 25 3.51 -6.41 7.42
N ASN A 26 4.63 -5.92 7.92
CA ASN A 26 5.92 -6.58 7.80
C ASN A 26 6.58 -6.56 9.19
N ALA A 27 6.59 -7.71 9.87
CA ALA A 27 7.10 -7.82 11.23
C ALA A 27 8.62 -7.66 11.32
N LYS A 28 9.33 -7.81 10.20
CA LYS A 28 10.79 -7.78 10.13
C LYS A 28 11.34 -6.48 9.53
N GLY A 29 10.45 -5.54 9.19
CA GLY A 29 10.81 -4.28 8.53
C GLY A 29 11.29 -4.47 7.09
N CYS A 30 11.55 -3.35 6.42
CA CYS A 30 12.01 -3.32 5.04
C CYS A 30 13.53 -3.17 4.91
N HIS A 31 14.06 -3.36 3.70
CA HIS A 31 15.45 -3.15 3.32
C HIS A 31 16.46 -3.96 4.13
N ASN A 32 16.13 -5.21 4.44
CA ASN A 32 17.03 -6.14 5.12
C ASN A 32 16.84 -7.56 4.56
N PRO A 33 17.82 -8.48 4.76
CA PRO A 33 17.75 -9.83 4.21
C PRO A 33 16.58 -10.68 4.73
N ASP A 34 16.03 -10.33 5.89
CA ASP A 34 14.94 -11.06 6.52
C ASP A 34 13.56 -10.52 6.12
N GLU A 35 13.49 -9.45 5.31
CA GLU A 35 12.26 -8.84 4.83
C GLU A 35 11.32 -9.89 4.23
N ALA A 36 10.13 -10.02 4.83
CA ALA A 36 9.12 -11.00 4.43
C ALA A 36 7.72 -10.53 4.82
N LEU A 37 6.74 -10.94 4.02
CA LEU A 37 5.32 -10.71 4.26
C LEU A 37 4.61 -12.02 4.55
N ASP A 38 3.56 -11.96 5.37
CA ASP A 38 2.61 -13.06 5.50
C ASP A 38 1.64 -13.04 4.31
N MET A 39 1.44 -14.18 3.66
CA MET A 39 0.54 -14.30 2.51
C MET A 39 -0.93 -14.03 2.89
N ALA A 40 -1.31 -14.21 4.15
CA ALA A 40 -2.64 -13.82 4.62
C ALA A 40 -2.82 -12.28 4.57
N ASP A 41 -1.79 -11.52 4.97
CA ASP A 41 -1.82 -10.06 4.90
C ASP A 41 -1.82 -9.56 3.44
N VAL A 42 -1.10 -10.25 2.54
CA VAL A 42 -1.15 -9.98 1.09
C VAL A 42 -2.55 -10.22 0.54
N GLY A 43 -3.19 -11.33 0.90
CA GLY A 43 -4.56 -11.64 0.48
C GLY A 43 -5.58 -10.60 0.97
N ALA A 44 -5.47 -10.17 2.23
CA ALA A 44 -6.31 -9.11 2.78
C ALA A 44 -6.12 -7.77 2.06
N ALA A 45 -4.87 -7.39 1.77
CA ALA A 45 -4.57 -6.17 1.02
C ALA A 45 -5.12 -6.22 -0.41
N LEU A 46 -5.02 -7.37 -1.09
CA LEU A 46 -5.57 -7.55 -2.43
C LEU A 46 -7.10 -7.40 -2.43
N ALA A 47 -7.78 -7.96 -1.43
CA ALA A 47 -9.24 -7.80 -1.31
C ALA A 47 -9.64 -6.32 -1.17
N VAL A 48 -8.88 -5.53 -0.41
CA VAL A 48 -9.11 -4.08 -0.29
C VAL A 48 -8.84 -3.38 -1.63
N LEU A 49 -7.73 -3.69 -2.29
CA LEU A 49 -7.36 -3.09 -3.57
C LEU A 49 -8.44 -3.33 -4.64
N VAL A 50 -8.87 -4.59 -4.80
CA VAL A 50 -9.87 -4.97 -5.80
C VAL A 50 -11.17 -4.22 -5.58
N ARG A 51 -11.66 -4.15 -4.33
CA ARG A 51 -12.87 -3.37 -4.03
C ARG A 51 -12.69 -1.88 -4.33
N ALA A 52 -11.61 -1.27 -3.85
CA ALA A 52 -11.38 0.16 -4.01
C ALA A 52 -11.23 0.59 -5.48
N VAL A 53 -10.57 -0.23 -6.29
CA VAL A 53 -10.44 0.02 -7.73
C VAL A 53 -11.78 -0.24 -8.44
N GLY A 54 -12.48 -1.33 -8.10
CA GLY A 54 -13.79 -1.66 -8.66
C GLY A 54 -14.83 -0.57 -8.43
N GLU A 55 -14.92 -0.05 -7.20
CA GLU A 55 -15.81 1.06 -6.82
C GLU A 55 -15.50 2.37 -7.57
N ARG A 56 -14.29 2.53 -8.10
CA ARG A 56 -13.85 3.75 -8.78
C ARG A 56 -13.91 3.68 -10.31
N LEU A 57 -13.97 2.47 -10.86
CA LEU A 57 -14.08 2.22 -12.30
C LEU A 57 -15.52 1.92 -12.76
N GLY A 58 -16.41 1.54 -11.84
CA GLY A 58 -17.86 1.43 -12.09
C GLY A 58 -18.56 2.76 -11.89
#